data_AF-A0A951MD70-F1
#
_entry.id   AF-A0A951MD70-F1
#
_cell.length_a   1.000
_cell.length_b   1.000
_cell.length_c   1.000
_cell.angle_alpha   90.00
_cell.angle_beta   90.00
_cell.angle_gamma   90.00
#
_symmetry.space_group_name_H-M   'P 1'
#
loop_
_entity.id
_entity.type
_entity.pdbx_description
1 polymer ?
#
loop_
_entity_poly.entity_id
_entity_poly.type
_entity_poly.pdbx_seq_one_letter_code
_entity_poly.pdbx_strand_id
1 'polypeptide(L)' 'MDFNKIIKFRIGSEDWEIPLGTLLLLLIITLILMIGGAYMGFKFGERQFPEGKPIGVLGSFTIDKPTIMNLVSL' A
#
# COMPACT_ATOMS: atom_id res chain seq x y z
N MET A 1 -31.23 -14.02 7.04
CA MET A 1 -30.66 -13.83 5.69
C MET A 1 -30.29 -15.22 5.18
N ASP A 2 -30.85 -15.67 4.06
CA ASP A 2 -30.55 -17.01 3.53
C ASP A 2 -29.17 -17.03 2.86
N PHE A 3 -28.14 -17.36 3.63
CA PHE A 3 -26.74 -17.43 3.16
C PHE A 3 -26.48 -18.59 2.19
N ASN A 4 -27.41 -19.57 2.13
CA ASN A 4 -27.35 -20.71 1.23
C ASN A 4 -28.01 -20.45 -0.13
N LYS A 5 -28.47 -19.22 -0.40
CA LYS A 5 -29.03 -18.91 -1.71
C LYS A 5 -27.94 -19.05 -2.77
N ILE A 6 -28.08 -20.05 -3.64
CA ILE A 6 -27.17 -20.26 -4.77
C ILE A 6 -27.45 -19.19 -5.80
N ILE A 7 -26.43 -18.39 -6.11
CA ILE A 7 -26.50 -17.39 -7.18
C ILE A 7 -25.82 -17.99 -8.39
N LYS A 8 -26.58 -18.03 -9.49
CA LYS A 8 -26.08 -18.45 -10.79
C LYS A 8 -25.76 -17.18 -11.58
N PHE A 9 -24.54 -17.10 -12.09
CA PHE A 9 -24.12 -16.01 -12.95
C PHE A 9 -23.37 -16.58 -14.14
N ARG A 10 -23.61 -16.00 -15.31
CA ARG A 10 -22.95 -16.41 -16.54
C ARG A 10 -21.75 -15.51 -16.77
N ILE A 11 -20.55 -16.08 -16.78
CA ILE A 11 -19.33 -15.37 -17.15
C ILE A 11 -18.88 -15.93 -18.51
N GLY A 12 -18.99 -15.12 -19.56
CA GLY A 12 -18.76 -15.59 -20.94
C GLY A 12 -19.76 -16.67 -21.37
N SER A 13 -19.26 -17.87 -21.70
CA SER A 13 -20.07 -19.02 -22.11
C SER A 13 -20.32 -20.05 -20.99
N GLU A 14 -19.77 -19.84 -19.80
CA GLU A 14 -19.91 -20.77 -18.68
C GLU A 14 -20.90 -20.26 -17.64
N ASP A 15 -21.81 -21.16 -17.25
CA ASP A 15 -22.74 -20.93 -16.15
C ASP A 15 -22.04 -21.28 -14.83
N TRP A 16 -21.72 -20.24 -14.06
CA TRP A 16 -21.06 -20.37 -12.76
C TRP A 16 -22.10 -20.34 -11.64
N GLU A 17 -21.98 -21.28 -10.70
CA GLU A 17 -22.86 -21.38 -9.54
C GLU A 17 -22.03 -21.16 -8.27
N ILE A 18 -22.27 -20.06 -7.57
CA ILE A 18 -21.60 -19.77 -6.29
C ILE A 18 -22.66 -19.43 -5.22
N PRO A 19 -22.55 -20.02 -4.01
CA PRO A 19 -23.44 -19.67 -2.90
C PRO A 19 -23.20 -18.23 -2.43
N LEU A 20 -24.30 -17.53 -2.08
CA LEU A 20 -24.27 -16.13 -1.63
C LEU A 20 -23.31 -15.91 -0.45
N GLY A 21 -23.19 -16.89 0.46
CA GLY A 21 -22.22 -16.86 1.55
C GLY A 21 -20.77 -16.70 1.08
N THR A 22 -20.36 -17.42 0.02
CA THR A 22 -18.99 -17.32 -0.52
C THR A 22 -18.75 -15.98 -1.20
N LEU A 23 -19.73 -15.47 -1.94
CA LEU A 23 -19.64 -14.15 -2.58
C LEU A 23 -19.47 -13.05 -1.53
N LEU A 24 -20.25 -13.11 -0.45
CA LEU A 24 -20.18 -12.17 0.66
C LEU A 24 -18.85 -12.29 1.41
N LEU A 25 -18.35 -13.51 1.63
CA LEU A 25 -17.05 -13.75 2.25
C LEU A 25 -15.92 -13.12 1.44
N LEU A 26 -15.91 -13.33 0.13
CA LEU A 26 -14.92 -12.74 -0.78
C LEU A 26 -14.96 -11.20 -0.73
N LEU A 27 -16.15 -10.61 -0.75
CA LEU A 27 -16.32 -9.17 -0.67
C LEU A 27 -15.79 -8.60 0.65
N ILE A 28 -16.10 -9.25 1.78
CA ILE A 28 -15.64 -8.84 3.11
C ILE A 28 -14.11 -8.92 3.20
N ILE A 29 -13.51 -10.05 2.78
CA ILE A 29 -12.05 -10.22 2.82
C ILE A 29 -11.37 -9.20 1.91
N THR A 30 -11.92 -8.94 0.73
CA THR A 30 -11.39 -7.92 -0.19
C THR A 30 -11.39 -6.53 0.45
N LEU A 31 -12.48 -6.15 1.13
CA LEU A 31 -12.55 -4.89 1.87
C LEU A 31 -11.53 -4.82 3.00
N ILE A 32 -11.38 -5.89 3.78
CA ILE A 32 -10.40 -5.96 4.88
C ILE A 32 -8.98 -5.81 4.34
N LEU A 33 -8.65 -6.51 3.25
CA LEU A 33 -7.33 -6.43 2.61
C LEU A 33 -7.07 -5.06 2.00
N MET A 34 -8.07 -4.42 1.38
CA MET A 34 -7.93 -3.08 0.83
C MET A 34 -7.67 -2.05 1.95
N ILE A 35 -8.45 -2.09 3.04
CA ILE A 35 -8.28 -1.19 4.18
C ILE A 35 -6.94 -1.46 4.88
N GLY A 36 -6.60 -2.72 5.12
CA GLY A 36 -5.33 -3.12 5.73
C GLY A 36 -4.13 -2.72 4.88
N GLY A 37 -4.20 -2.93 3.57
CA GLY A 37 -3.18 -2.50 2.61
C GLY A 37 -3.01 -0.98 2.56
N ALA A 38 -4.11 -0.22 2.54
CA ALA A 38 -4.08 1.24 2.58
C ALA A 38 -3.46 1.76 3.89
N TYR A 39 -3.84 1.18 5.04
CA TYR A 39 -3.28 1.56 6.33
C TYR A 39 -1.78 1.27 6.43
N MET A 40 -1.36 0.07 6.03
CA MET A 40 0.05 -0.29 6.01
C MET A 40 0.82 0.59 5.03
N GLY A 41 0.29 0.82 3.83
CA GLY A 41 0.89 1.70 2.82
C GLY A 41 1.09 3.13 3.33
N PHE A 42 0.08 3.69 4.01
CA PHE A 42 0.18 5.01 4.65
C PHE A 42 1.29 5.04 5.71
N LYS A 43 1.32 4.06 6.62
CA LYS A 43 2.35 3.94 7.66
C LYS A 43 3.75 3.74 7.11
N PHE A 44 3.91 3.01 6.00
CA PHE A 44 5.20 2.87 5.32
C PHE A 44 5.63 4.17 4.64
N GLY A 45 4.70 4.90 4.02
CA GLY A 45 4.95 6.21 3.43
C GLY A 45 5.43 7.24 4.47
N GLU A 46 4.76 7.32 5.63
CA GLU A 46 5.18 8.20 6.74
C GLU A 46 6.62 7.92 7.21
N ARG A 47 7.05 6.64 7.20
CA ARG A 47 8.41 6.26 7.61
C ARG A 47 9.47 6.58 6.57
N GLN A 48 9.12 6.58 5.28
CA GLN A 48 10.02 6.93 4.19
C GLN A 48 10.12 8.45 4.00
N PHE A 49 9.05 9.19 4.28
CA PHE A 49 8.96 10.64 4.15
C PHE A 49 8.51 11.27 5.47
N PRO A 50 9.34 11.22 6.53
CA PRO A 50 9.03 11.94 7.76
C PRO A 50 8.90 13.43 7.43
N GLU A 51 7.74 14.02 7.75
CA GLU A 51 7.47 15.45 7.58
C GLU A 51 8.63 16.26 8.19
N GLY A 52 9.43 16.87 7.33
CA GLY A 52 10.61 17.65 7.73
C GLY A 52 11.97 17.21 7.17
N LYS A 53 12.07 16.15 6.34
CA LYS A 53 13.30 15.87 5.58
C LYS A 53 13.11 16.04 4.07
N PRO A 54 13.94 16.85 3.40
CA PRO A 54 13.80 17.08 1.96
C PRO A 54 13.97 15.77 1.19
N ILE A 55 13.02 15.52 0.29
CA ILE A 55 12.99 14.41 -0.66
C ILE A 55 14.16 14.62 -1.65
N GLY A 56 15.37 14.22 -1.25
CA GLY A 56 16.59 14.49 -2.03
C GLY A 56 17.91 14.02 -1.43
N VAL A 57 17.92 13.34 -0.29
CA VAL A 57 19.16 12.78 0.29
C VAL A 57 19.18 11.26 0.12
N LEU A 58 18.99 10.82 -1.12
CA LEU A 58 19.44 9.52 -1.59
C LEU A 58 20.78 9.78 -2.29
N GLY A 59 21.83 9.99 -1.50
CA GLY A 59 23.21 10.08 -2.00
C GLY A 59 23.84 11.46 -2.14
N SER A 60 23.31 12.54 -1.53
CA SER A 60 24.10 13.78 -1.45
C SER A 60 25.12 13.67 -0.31
N PHE A 61 26.37 13.43 -0.71
CA PHE A 61 27.59 13.65 0.04
C PHE A 61 27.49 15.01 0.76
N THR A 62 27.15 14.99 2.05
CA THR A 62 27.12 16.19 2.88
C THR A 62 28.56 16.57 3.20
N ILE A 63 29.13 17.48 2.42
CA ILE A 63 30.41 18.10 2.80
C ILE A 63 30.12 19.06 3.94
N ASP A 64 30.52 18.68 5.14
CA ASP A 64 30.43 19.53 6.31
C ASP A 64 31.29 20.80 6.13
N LYS A 65 30.74 21.95 6.51
CA LYS A 65 31.40 23.27 6.50
C LYS A 65 32.85 23.29 7.02
N PRO A 66 33.23 22.57 8.10
CA PRO A 66 34.64 22.48 8.52
C PRO A 66 35.57 21.91 7.44
N THR A 67 35.10 20.98 6.61
CA THR A 67 35.91 20.36 5.54
C THR A 67 36.17 21.35 4.40
N ILE A 68 35.16 22.15 4.02
CA ILE A 68 35.34 23.24 3.04
C ILE A 68 36.36 24.25 3.57
N MET A 69 36.27 24.62 4.84
CA MET A 69 37.10 25.67 5.43
C MET A 69 38.58 25.26 5.51
N ASN A 70 38.87 23.97 5.69
CA ASN A 70 40.23 23.43 5.73
C ASN A 70 40.87 23.29 4.33
N LEU A 71 40.06 23.12 3.28
CA LEU A 71 40.52 23.06 1.89
C LEU A 71 40.79 24.44 1.28
N VAL A 72 40.11 25.50 1.77
CA VAL A 72 40.34 26.88 1.32
C VAL A 72 41.60 27.50 1.97
N SER A 73 42.08 26.92 3.05
CA SER A 73 43.29 27.36 3.77
C SER A 73 44.60 26.67 3.34
N LEU A 74 44.56 25.81 2.32
CA LEU A 74 45.73 25.18 1.67
C LEU A 74 46.04 25.89 0.35
#